data_AF-A0A939ZZP3-F1
#
_entry.id   AF-A0A939ZZP3-F1
#
_cell.length_a   1.000
_cell.length_b   1.000
_cell.length_c   1.000
_cell.angle_alpha   90.00
_cell.angle_beta   90.00
_cell.angle_gamma   90.00
#
_symmetry.space_group_name_H-M   'P 1'
#
loop_
_entity.id
_entity.type
_entity.pdbx_description
1 polymer ?
#
loop_
_entity_poly.entity_id
_entity_poly.type
_entity_poly.pdbx_seq_one_letter_code
_entity_poly.pdbx_strand_id
1 'polypeptide(L)'
;METFSVNGVRMRFTHTNRKGFWLGFIDFFTAGLFFLFYMPFGGLQSELEEVLGHKVRPYWQAYLLGIPTLFIYTLVWMARIAEELKSKAAETGIEGPHTSWRHMFWWNMLGCLCFGPMIATERFFNTLNKIETKLNEMEQIL
;
A
#
# COMPACT_ATOMS: atom_id res chain seq x y z
N MET A 1 -0.29 -8.50 -17.14
CA MET A 1 -1.31 -9.25 -16.38
C MET A 1 -2.52 -9.42 -17.28
N GLU A 2 -3.19 -10.57 -17.24
CA GLU A 2 -4.43 -10.78 -18.01
C GLU A 2 -5.55 -9.92 -17.40
N THR A 3 -6.32 -9.21 -18.22
CA THR A 3 -7.52 -8.50 -17.75
C THR A 3 -8.50 -9.51 -17.15
N PHE A 4 -8.87 -9.34 -15.89
CA PHE A 4 -9.79 -10.25 -15.23
C PHE A 4 -11.24 -9.83 -15.54
N SER A 5 -12.07 -10.77 -15.97
CA SER A 5 -13.51 -10.54 -16.11
C SER A 5 -14.21 -11.03 -14.86
N VAL A 6 -14.72 -10.11 -14.06
CA VAL A 6 -15.60 -10.43 -12.92
C VAL A 6 -17.01 -10.00 -13.31
N ASN A 7 -17.94 -10.95 -13.41
CA ASN A 7 -19.33 -10.69 -13.83
C ASN A 7 -19.48 -9.93 -15.16
N GLY A 8 -18.60 -10.18 -16.13
CA GLY A 8 -18.65 -9.53 -17.46
C GLY A 8 -18.03 -8.14 -17.51
N VAL A 9 -17.49 -7.63 -16.41
CA VAL A 9 -16.80 -6.34 -16.31
C VAL A 9 -15.29 -6.57 -16.37
N ARG A 10 -14.58 -5.88 -17.27
CA ARG A 10 -13.11 -5.90 -17.32
C ARG A 10 -12.56 -5.11 -16.13
N MET A 11 -11.81 -5.80 -15.27
CA MET A 11 -11.17 -5.24 -14.09
C MET A 11 -9.67 -5.47 -14.20
N ARG A 12 -8.89 -4.40 -14.07
CA ARG A 12 -7.43 -4.46 -14.09
C ARG A 12 -6.85 -4.71 -12.70
N PHE A 13 -7.52 -4.23 -11.65
CA PHE A 13 -7.17 -4.49 -10.25
C PHE A 13 -8.25 -5.31 -9.55
N THR A 14 -7.89 -6.47 -8.99
CA THR A 14 -8.84 -7.37 -8.30
C THR A 14 -9.01 -7.04 -6.81
N HIS A 15 -8.05 -6.35 -6.20
CA HIS A 15 -7.99 -6.14 -4.74
C HIS A 15 -8.33 -4.70 -4.32
N THR A 16 -9.51 -4.21 -4.70
CA THR A 16 -9.93 -2.81 -4.41
C THR A 16 -10.52 -2.59 -3.01
N ASN A 17 -10.62 -3.62 -2.16
CA ASN A 17 -11.18 -3.49 -0.81
C ASN A 17 -10.36 -4.25 0.25
N ARG A 18 -9.08 -3.89 0.35
CA ARG A 18 -8.17 -4.43 1.36
C ARG A 18 -8.41 -3.80 2.73
N LYS A 19 -8.66 -4.64 3.74
CA LYS A 19 -8.82 -4.23 5.15
C LYS A 19 -7.46 -3.90 5.77
N GLY A 20 -6.95 -2.70 5.49
CA GLY A 20 -5.59 -2.29 5.90
C GLY A 20 -5.33 -2.33 7.41
N PHE A 21 -6.34 -2.11 8.25
CA PHE A 21 -6.19 -2.22 9.71
C PHE A 21 -5.77 -3.64 10.14
N TRP A 22 -6.45 -4.67 9.64
CA TRP A 22 -6.16 -6.07 9.96
C TRP A 22 -4.83 -6.53 9.37
N LEU A 23 -4.50 -6.06 8.15
CA LEU A 23 -3.20 -6.34 7.54
C LEU A 23 -2.07 -5.75 8.39
N GLY A 24 -2.20 -4.50 8.82
CA GLY A 24 -1.25 -3.85 9.73
C GLY A 24 -1.18 -4.50 11.10
N PHE A 25 -2.30 -5.04 11.61
CA PHE A 25 -2.34 -5.76 12.89
C PHE A 25 -1.50 -7.04 12.79
N ILE A 26 -1.77 -7.89 11.79
CA ILE A 26 -1.03 -9.14 11.59
C ILE A 26 0.45 -8.85 11.32
N ASP A 27 0.76 -7.86 10.50
CA ASP A 27 2.14 -7.50 10.18
C ASP A 27 2.92 -6.99 11.38
N PHE A 28 2.30 -6.18 12.24
CA PHE A 28 2.92 -5.70 13.47
C PHE A 28 3.29 -6.85 14.42
N PHE A 29 2.37 -7.80 14.64
CA PHE A 29 2.64 -8.97 15.50
C PHE A 29 3.65 -9.95 14.89
N THR A 30 3.77 -9.98 13.56
CA THR A 30 4.78 -10.79 12.87
C THR A 30 6.07 -10.02 12.57
N ALA A 31 6.21 -8.81 13.12
CA ALA A 31 7.38 -7.94 12.91
C ALA A 31 7.76 -7.80 11.42
N GLY A 32 6.77 -7.57 10.55
CA GLY A 32 6.98 -7.37 9.11
C GLY A 32 7.12 -8.67 8.29
N LEU A 33 7.15 -9.84 8.93
CA LEU A 33 7.29 -11.11 8.23
C LEU A 33 6.07 -11.42 7.36
N PHE A 34 4.87 -11.02 7.78
CA PHE A 34 3.67 -11.17 6.97
C PHE A 34 3.76 -10.43 5.64
N PHE A 35 4.16 -9.15 5.61
CA PHE A 35 4.30 -8.42 4.35
C PHE A 35 5.39 -8.99 3.42
N LEU A 36 6.37 -9.69 3.97
CA LEU A 36 7.40 -10.38 3.17
C LEU A 36 6.81 -11.44 2.25
N PHE A 37 5.73 -12.09 2.67
CA PHE A 37 4.97 -13.04 1.83
C PHE A 37 3.81 -12.36 1.11
N TYR A 38 3.09 -11.44 1.76
CA TYR A 38 1.92 -10.80 1.18
C TYR A 38 2.24 -9.95 -0.06
N MET A 39 3.39 -9.26 -0.08
CA MET A 39 3.82 -8.42 -1.22
C MET A 39 4.07 -9.24 -2.52
N PRO A 40 4.88 -10.32 -2.51
CA PRO A 40 5.12 -11.12 -3.71
C PRO A 40 3.99 -12.10 -4.03
N PHE A 41 3.40 -12.77 -3.04
CA PHE A 41 2.38 -13.82 -3.30
C PHE A 41 0.97 -13.27 -3.44
N GLY A 42 0.67 -12.14 -2.78
CA GLY A 42 -0.63 -11.47 -2.87
C GLY A 42 -0.79 -10.55 -4.07
N GLY A 43 0.24 -10.43 -4.94
CA GLY A 43 0.21 -9.54 -6.11
C GLY A 43 0.34 -8.04 -5.80
N LEU A 44 0.29 -7.64 -4.53
CA LEU A 44 0.34 -6.24 -4.09
C LEU A 44 1.56 -5.49 -4.62
N GLN A 45 2.73 -6.13 -4.72
CA GLN A 45 3.90 -5.45 -5.28
C GLN A 45 3.71 -5.12 -6.77
N SER A 46 3.11 -6.01 -7.54
CA SER A 46 2.85 -5.77 -8.97
C SER A 46 1.78 -4.69 -9.16
N GLU A 47 0.72 -4.72 -8.34
CA GLU A 47 -0.34 -3.71 -8.35
C GLU A 47 0.21 -2.31 -7.98
N LEU A 48 1.08 -2.23 -6.96
CA LEU A 48 1.74 -0.98 -6.58
C LEU A 48 2.65 -0.44 -7.70
N GLU A 49 3.47 -1.30 -8.31
CA GLU A 49 4.34 -0.90 -9.43
C GLU A 49 3.54 -0.39 -10.63
N GLU A 50 2.37 -0.96 -10.90
CA GLU A 50 1.48 -0.51 -11.96
C GLU A 50 0.80 0.83 -11.62
N VAL A 51 0.27 0.97 -10.40
CA VAL A 51 -0.36 2.23 -9.95
C VAL A 51 0.64 3.38 -9.97
N LEU A 52 1.89 3.13 -9.57
CA LEU A 52 2.95 4.13 -9.55
C LEU A 52 3.63 4.33 -10.91
N GLY A 53 3.46 3.38 -11.84
CA GLY A 53 4.03 3.45 -13.19
C GLY A 53 5.55 3.20 -13.24
N HIS A 54 6.17 2.71 -12.17
CA HIS A 54 7.58 2.34 -12.12
C HIS A 54 7.84 1.19 -11.16
N LYS A 55 9.00 0.54 -11.31
CA LYS A 55 9.43 -0.51 -10.40
C LYS A 55 9.76 0.07 -9.02
N VAL A 56 9.18 -0.51 -7.98
CA VAL A 56 9.43 -0.17 -6.59
C VAL A 56 10.48 -1.15 -6.07
N ARG A 57 11.34 -0.70 -5.15
CA ARG A 57 12.30 -1.59 -4.51
C ARG A 57 11.53 -2.72 -3.79
N PRO A 58 11.86 -4.01 -3.98
CA PRO A 58 11.13 -5.11 -3.35
C PRO A 58 11.12 -5.01 -1.82
N TYR A 59 9.99 -5.38 -1.20
CA TYR A 59 9.81 -5.31 0.25
C TYR A 59 10.88 -6.10 1.01
N TRP A 60 11.26 -7.28 0.52
CA TRP A 60 12.28 -8.11 1.17
C TRP A 60 13.64 -7.40 1.31
N GLN A 61 14.00 -6.53 0.35
CA GLN A 61 15.24 -5.73 0.44
C GLN A 61 15.11 -4.65 1.50
N ALA A 62 13.96 -3.97 1.54
CA ALA A 62 13.67 -2.99 2.59
C ALA A 62 13.65 -3.65 3.97
N TYR A 63 13.07 -4.85 4.08
CA TYR A 63 13.01 -5.66 5.29
C TYR A 63 14.40 -6.04 5.81
N LEU A 64 15.27 -6.58 4.96
CA LEU A 64 16.64 -6.95 5.33
C LEU A 64 17.48 -5.75 5.80
N LEU A 65 17.31 -4.58 5.16
CA LEU A 65 17.93 -3.33 5.59
C LEU A 65 17.26 -2.73 6.84
N GLY A 66 16.01 -3.10 7.08
CA GLY A 66 15.25 -2.80 8.28
C GLY A 66 15.88 -3.43 9.53
N ILE A 67 16.25 -4.71 9.49
CA ILE A 67 16.80 -5.45 10.65
C ILE A 67 17.95 -4.68 11.36
N PRO A 68 19.04 -4.27 10.68
CA PRO A 68 20.13 -3.54 11.33
C PRO A 68 19.75 -2.10 11.73
N THR A 69 18.66 -1.55 11.19
CA THR A 69 18.17 -0.19 11.49
C THR A 69 16.96 -0.20 12.42
N LEU A 70 16.68 -1.30 13.11
CA LEU A 70 15.50 -1.47 13.97
C LEU A 70 14.18 -1.14 13.23
N PHE A 71 14.08 -1.58 11.98
CA PHE A 71 12.97 -1.37 11.05
C PHE A 71 12.72 0.08 10.61
N ILE A 72 13.53 1.05 11.05
CA ILE A 72 13.41 2.46 10.64
C ILE A 72 13.52 2.59 9.11
N TYR A 73 14.44 1.84 8.49
CA TYR A 73 14.58 1.86 7.03
C TYR A 73 13.31 1.37 6.32
N THR A 74 12.72 0.27 6.78
CA THR A 74 11.47 -0.27 6.24
C THR A 74 10.32 0.74 6.35
N LEU A 75 10.25 1.45 7.47
CA LEU A 75 9.25 2.52 7.69
C LEU A 75 9.44 3.69 6.73
N VAL A 76 10.68 4.15 6.54
CA VAL A 76 10.99 5.23 5.58
C VAL A 76 10.67 4.80 4.16
N TRP A 77 10.98 3.56 3.79
CA TRP A 77 10.65 2.98 2.49
C TRP A 77 9.13 2.96 2.25
N MET A 78 8.34 2.48 3.21
CA MET A 78 6.86 2.53 3.16
C MET A 78 6.33 3.96 3.08
N ALA A 79 6.93 4.89 3.82
CA ALA A 79 6.52 6.29 3.84
C ALA A 79 6.78 7.00 2.50
N ARG A 80 7.82 6.61 1.75
CA ARG A 80 8.06 7.13 0.39
C ARG A 80 6.98 6.69 -0.59
N ILE A 81 6.63 5.40 -0.56
CA ILE A 81 5.53 4.86 -1.39
C ILE A 81 4.21 5.54 -1.04
N ALA A 82 3.95 5.79 0.25
CA ALA A 82 2.77 6.55 0.67
C ALA A 82 2.72 7.97 0.07
N GLU A 83 3.86 8.65 -0.05
CA GLU A 83 3.91 9.98 -0.67
C GLU A 83 3.69 9.91 -2.19
N GLU A 84 4.24 8.90 -2.86
CA GLU A 84 4.02 8.68 -4.29
C GLU A 84 2.55 8.34 -4.58
N LEU A 85 1.93 7.48 -3.76
CA LEU A 85 0.49 7.19 -3.83
C LEU A 85 -0.37 8.43 -3.60
N LYS A 86 0.04 9.33 -2.72
CA LYS A 86 -0.65 10.62 -2.52
C LYS A 86 -0.58 11.48 -3.77
N SER A 87 0.59 11.59 -4.40
CA SER A 87 0.75 12.30 -5.67
C SER A 87 -0.15 11.68 -6.74
N LYS A 88 -0.19 10.35 -6.83
CA LYS A 88 -1.05 9.64 -7.79
C LYS A 88 -2.54 9.84 -7.53
N ALA A 89 -2.96 9.83 -6.27
CA ALA A 89 -4.34 10.11 -5.89
C ALA A 89 -4.74 11.55 -6.27
N ALA A 90 -3.83 12.51 -6.11
CA ALA A 90 -4.04 13.90 -6.54
C ALA A 90 -4.15 14.02 -8.07
N GLU A 91 -3.26 13.37 -8.84
CA GLU A 91 -3.34 13.31 -10.31
C GLU A 91 -4.68 12.71 -10.79
N THR A 92 -5.15 11.68 -10.11
CA THR A 92 -6.40 10.99 -10.47
C THR A 92 -7.63 11.76 -9.95
N GLY A 93 -7.48 12.89 -9.26
CA GLY A 93 -8.58 13.72 -8.75
C GLY A 93 -9.43 13.02 -7.68
N ILE A 94 -8.82 12.21 -6.81
CA ILE A 94 -9.50 11.60 -5.67
C ILE A 94 -9.43 12.59 -4.51
N GLU A 95 -10.57 13.11 -4.05
CA GLU A 95 -10.59 13.97 -2.87
C GLU A 95 -10.63 13.14 -1.58
N GLY A 96 -9.73 13.43 -0.65
CA GLY A 96 -9.77 12.88 0.70
C GLY A 96 -8.46 13.03 1.48
N PRO A 97 -8.45 12.64 2.77
CA PRO A 97 -7.22 12.54 3.54
C PRO A 97 -6.37 11.41 2.98
N HIS A 98 -5.38 11.75 2.16
CA HIS A 98 -4.42 10.79 1.62
C HIS A 98 -3.49 10.27 2.72
N THR A 99 -3.00 9.05 2.52
CA THR A 99 -1.76 8.66 3.19
C THR A 99 -0.65 9.64 2.81
N SER A 100 0.34 9.86 3.67
CA SER A 100 1.47 10.75 3.39
C SER A 100 2.69 10.25 4.12
N TRP A 101 3.88 10.67 3.69
CA TRP A 101 5.13 10.32 4.35
C TRP A 101 5.07 10.64 5.84
N ARG A 102 4.60 11.85 6.18
CA ARG A 102 4.49 12.33 7.56
C ARG A 102 3.51 11.49 8.36
N HIS A 103 2.36 11.15 7.79
CA HIS A 103 1.40 10.30 8.46
C HIS A 103 1.96 8.89 8.70
N MET A 104 2.53 8.27 7.67
CA MET A 104 3.07 6.91 7.72
C MET A 104 4.23 6.80 8.71
N PHE A 105 5.16 7.75 8.69
CA PHE A 105 6.33 7.74 9.56
C PHE A 105 5.97 7.99 11.03
N TRP A 106 5.19 9.04 11.33
CA TRP A 106 4.90 9.40 12.72
C TRP A 106 3.93 8.45 13.41
N TRP A 107 2.94 7.88 12.69
CA TRP A 107 2.07 6.88 13.29
C TRP A 107 2.78 5.55 13.55
N ASN A 108 3.72 5.15 12.69
CA ASN A 108 4.54 3.97 12.96
C ASN A 108 5.57 4.21 14.07
N MET A 109 6.18 5.41 14.14
CA MET A 109 7.25 5.69 15.10
C MET A 109 6.75 6.08 16.50
N LEU A 110 5.80 7.02 16.61
CA LEU A 110 5.26 7.49 17.90
C LEU A 110 3.96 6.77 18.28
N GLY A 111 3.15 6.40 17.30
CA GLY A 111 1.90 5.69 17.51
C GLY A 111 2.08 4.19 17.81
N CYS A 112 3.31 3.66 17.79
CA CYS A 112 3.62 2.25 18.03
C CYS A 112 2.93 1.67 19.28
N LEU A 113 2.83 2.45 20.35
CA LEU A 113 2.19 2.05 21.62
C LEU A 113 0.65 2.11 21.60
N CYS A 114 0.04 2.76 20.60
CA CYS A 114 -1.39 3.06 20.52
C CYS A 114 -2.01 2.68 19.15
N PHE A 115 -1.69 1.50 18.63
CA PHE A 115 -2.20 1.01 17.33
C PHE A 115 -1.79 1.82 16.08
N GLY A 116 -0.79 2.69 16.20
CA GLY A 116 -0.35 3.55 15.11
C GLY A 116 0.07 2.84 13.82
N PRO A 117 0.79 1.70 13.88
CA PRO A 117 1.09 0.92 12.68
C PRO A 117 -0.15 0.43 11.93
N MET A 118 -1.22 0.07 12.65
CA MET A 118 -2.49 -0.34 12.05
C MET A 118 -3.22 0.84 11.39
N ILE A 119 -3.24 2.00 12.04
CA ILE A 119 -3.83 3.23 11.49
C ILE A 119 -3.07 3.70 10.24
N ALA A 120 -1.73 3.61 10.26
CA ALA A 120 -0.88 3.94 9.13
C ALA A 120 -1.18 3.02 7.93
N THR A 121 -1.25 1.71 8.19
CA THR A 121 -1.53 0.69 7.18
C THR A 121 -2.96 0.80 6.64
N GLU A 122 -3.94 1.07 7.50
CA GLU A 122 -5.32 1.34 7.10
C GLU A 122 -5.42 2.50 6.11
N ARG A 123 -4.81 3.65 6.41
CA ARG A 123 -4.83 4.80 5.49
C ARG A 123 -4.08 4.52 4.19
N PHE A 124 -2.99 3.77 4.25
CA PHE A 124 -2.25 3.36 3.06
C PHE A 124 -3.14 2.54 2.11
N PHE A 125 -3.73 1.44 2.60
CA PHE A 125 -4.59 0.59 1.78
C PHE A 125 -5.88 1.29 1.37
N ASN A 126 -6.48 2.13 2.21
CA ASN A 126 -7.65 2.92 1.81
C ASN A 126 -7.32 3.89 0.66
N THR A 127 -6.11 4.44 0.61
CA THR A 127 -5.68 5.30 -0.50
C THR A 127 -5.48 4.46 -1.76
N LEU A 128 -4.78 3.32 -1.66
CA LEU A 128 -4.54 2.40 -2.77
C LEU A 128 -5.85 1.87 -3.36
N ASN A 129 -6.73 1.35 -2.53
CA ASN A 129 -8.06 0.84 -2.88
C ASN A 129 -8.88 1.87 -3.69
N LYS A 130 -8.85 3.15 -3.27
CA LYS A 130 -9.55 4.23 -3.98
C LYS A 130 -8.93 4.52 -5.35
N ILE A 131 -7.60 4.52 -5.45
CA ILE A 131 -6.90 4.71 -6.72
C ILE A 131 -7.25 3.58 -7.69
N GLU A 132 -7.13 2.33 -7.24
CA GLU A 132 -7.43 1.15 -8.05
C GLU A 132 -8.90 1.09 -8.49
N THR A 133 -9.83 1.45 -7.60
CA THR A 133 -11.25 1.56 -7.95
C THR A 133 -11.46 2.59 -9.06
N LYS A 134 -10.86 3.77 -8.93
CA LYS A 134 -10.99 4.83 -9.94
C LYS A 134 -10.34 4.47 -11.28
N LEU A 135 -9.19 3.78 -11.25
CA LEU A 135 -8.55 3.29 -12.46
C LEU A 135 -9.39 2.22 -13.16
N ASN A 136 -10.01 1.30 -12.41
CA ASN A 136 -10.95 0.32 -12.95
C ASN A 136 -12.20 1.01 -13.55
N GLU A 137 -12.74 2.05 -12.91
CA GLU A 137 -13.87 2.83 -13.44
C GLU A 137 -13.51 3.52 -14.77
N MET A 138 -12.34 4.16 -14.84
CA MET A 138 -11.86 4.83 -16.06
C MET A 138 -11.70 3.86 -17.24
N GLU A 139 -11.25 2.63 -16.98
CA GLU A 139 -11.07 1.61 -18.01
C GLU A 139 -12.38 0.97 -18.50
N GLN A 140 -13.48 1.09 -17.74
CA GLN A 140 -14.80 0.65 -18.20
C GLN A 140 -15.48 1.66 -19.14
N ILE A 141 -15.06 2.92 -19.10
CA ILE A 141 -15.61 4.01 -19.91
C ILE A 141 -14.94 4.06 -21.31
N LEU A 142 -13.82 3.34 -21.49
CA LEU A 142 -12.94 3.38 -22.66
C LEU A 142 -13.07 2.12 -23.51
#